data_AF-E1QIT4-F1
#
_entry.id   AF-E1QIT4-F1
#
_cell.length_a   1.000
_cell.length_b   1.000
_cell.length_c   1.000
_cell.angle_alpha   90.00
_cell.angle_beta   90.00
_cell.angle_gamma   90.00
#
_symmetry.space_group_name_H-M   'P 1'
#
loop_
_entity.id
_entity.type
_entity.pdbx_description
1 polymer ?
#
loop_
_entity_poly.entity_id
_entity_poly.type
_entity_poly.pdbx_seq_one_letter_code
_entity_poly.pdbx_strand_id
1 'polypeptide(L)'
;MESLHHPVVAELARGADHLDEKAFRGPAGQSDFVRGILFAPPPGWLRALFALRGVLAKILGLRHETTATEAQTPRAMPTEVGQGLDMWTVRAFEPGRLWAAGIADKHLNVVLSVLSQPAGDGLFEHRVLTIVHYNHWTGPLYFNLIRPFHHLVVWRCGRRAAAGLGA
;
A
#
# COMPACT_ATOMS: atom_id res chain seq x y z
N MET A 1 1.71 -16.62 9.14
CA MET A 1 2.24 -15.61 8.21
C MET A 1 3.67 -15.31 8.62
N GLU A 2 4.64 -15.64 7.79
CA GLU A 2 6.08 -15.49 8.07
C GLU A 2 6.46 -14.03 8.40
N SER A 3 5.78 -13.07 7.76
CA SER A 3 5.95 -11.64 8.01
C SER A 3 5.63 -11.18 9.44
N LEU A 4 4.78 -11.89 10.18
CA LEU A 4 4.43 -11.54 11.57
C LEU A 4 5.54 -11.92 12.56
N HIS A 5 6.59 -12.61 12.13
CA HIS A 5 7.79 -12.80 12.97
C HIS A 5 8.62 -11.52 13.09
N HIS A 6 8.39 -10.53 12.20
CA HIS A 6 9.03 -9.23 12.32
C HIS A 6 8.34 -8.39 13.41
N PRO A 7 9.04 -7.96 14.47
CA PRO A 7 8.40 -7.38 15.67
C PRO A 7 7.60 -6.12 15.36
N VAL A 8 8.13 -5.24 14.50
CA VAL A 8 7.44 -4.01 14.09
C VAL A 8 6.17 -4.31 13.30
N VAL A 9 6.18 -5.33 12.44
CA VAL A 9 4.99 -5.70 11.65
C VAL A 9 3.95 -6.38 12.53
N ALA A 10 4.38 -7.21 13.48
CA ALA A 10 3.50 -7.80 14.49
C ALA A 10 2.82 -6.72 15.35
N GLU A 11 3.54 -5.67 15.72
CA GLU A 11 2.99 -4.53 16.45
C GLU A 11 1.99 -3.74 15.61
N LEU A 12 2.33 -3.43 14.35
CA LEU A 12 1.39 -2.77 13.43
C LEU A 12 0.14 -3.62 13.17
N ALA A 13 0.26 -4.94 13.14
CA ALA A 13 -0.86 -5.86 12.92
C ALA A 13 -1.65 -6.20 14.19
N ARG A 14 -1.21 -5.72 15.37
CA ARG A 14 -1.87 -6.03 16.65
C ARG A 14 -3.31 -5.50 16.62
N GLY A 15 -4.26 -6.41 16.87
CA GLY A 15 -5.68 -6.08 16.88
C GLY A 15 -6.26 -5.69 15.51
N ALA A 16 -5.58 -6.03 14.41
CA ALA A 16 -6.09 -5.75 13.07
C ALA A 16 -7.36 -6.55 12.78
N ASP A 17 -8.38 -5.87 12.25
CA ASP A 17 -9.63 -6.49 11.81
C ASP A 17 -9.48 -7.19 10.45
N HIS A 18 -8.53 -6.73 9.63
CA HIS A 18 -8.18 -7.37 8.38
C HIS A 18 -6.68 -7.34 8.11
N LEU A 19 -6.18 -8.43 7.55
CA LEU A 19 -4.79 -8.62 7.19
C LEU A 19 -4.70 -9.37 5.86
N ASP A 20 -4.04 -8.76 4.87
CA ASP A 20 -3.74 -9.37 3.58
C ASP A 20 -2.23 -9.39 3.37
N GLU A 21 -1.68 -10.51 2.91
CA GLU A 21 -0.26 -10.65 2.57
C GLU A 21 -0.12 -11.09 1.12
N LYS A 22 0.78 -10.45 0.38
CA LYS A 22 1.15 -10.85 -0.99
C LYS A 22 2.66 -10.87 -1.13
N ALA A 23 3.18 -11.99 -1.61
CA ALA A 23 4.60 -12.14 -1.89
C ALA A 23 4.88 -11.88 -3.38
N PHE A 24 5.98 -11.20 -3.65
CA PHE A 24 6.49 -10.93 -4.98
C PHE A 24 7.99 -11.18 -5.00
N ARG A 25 8.53 -11.62 -6.14
CA ARG A 25 9.96 -11.82 -6.32
C ARG A 25 10.43 -11.10 -7.58
N GLY A 26 11.56 -10.41 -7.50
CA GLY A 26 12.13 -9.71 -8.64
C GLY A 26 13.43 -8.98 -8.34
N PRO A 27 14.06 -8.35 -9.34
CA PRO A 27 15.35 -7.67 -9.18
C PRO A 27 15.26 -6.31 -8.47
N ALA A 28 14.06 -5.76 -8.28
CA ALA A 28 13.90 -4.46 -7.64
C ALA A 28 14.31 -4.50 -6.17
N GLY A 29 15.15 -3.57 -5.73
CA GLY A 29 15.42 -3.37 -4.30
C GLY A 29 14.20 -2.78 -3.57
N GLN A 30 14.21 -2.79 -2.24
CA GLN A 30 13.09 -2.30 -1.41
C GLN A 30 12.55 -0.94 -1.86
N SER A 31 13.40 0.09 -1.99
CA SER A 31 12.96 1.45 -2.33
C SER A 31 12.33 1.55 -3.71
N ASP A 32 12.88 0.86 -4.71
CA ASP A 32 12.31 0.83 -6.05
C ASP A 32 11.02 0.04 -6.11
N PHE A 33 10.92 -1.06 -5.35
CA PHE A 33 9.70 -1.83 -5.23
C PHE A 33 8.58 -0.99 -4.58
N VAL A 34 8.85 -0.31 -3.46
CA VAL A 34 7.87 0.58 -2.81
C VAL A 34 7.49 1.74 -3.73
N ARG A 35 8.46 2.33 -4.43
CA ARG A 35 8.16 3.38 -5.41
C ARG A 35 7.27 2.87 -6.54
N GLY A 36 7.52 1.66 -7.04
CA GLY A 36 6.69 1.01 -8.05
C GLY A 36 5.28 0.67 -7.57
N ILE A 37 5.11 0.26 -6.31
CA ILE A 37 3.77 -0.08 -5.82
C ILE A 37 2.89 1.16 -5.63
N LEU A 38 3.48 2.29 -5.20
CA LEU A 38 2.76 3.51 -4.86
C LEU A 38 2.58 4.47 -6.03
N PHE A 39 3.59 4.57 -6.90
CA PHE A 39 3.67 5.64 -7.91
C PHE A 39 3.76 5.15 -9.36
N ALA A 40 3.76 3.84 -9.60
CA ALA A 40 3.68 3.38 -10.99
C ALA A 40 2.37 3.86 -11.63
N PRO A 41 2.41 4.32 -12.90
CA PRO A 41 1.22 4.77 -13.59
C PRO A 41 0.14 3.68 -13.57
N PRO A 42 -1.07 3.97 -13.06
CA PRO A 42 -2.12 2.97 -12.98
C PRO A 42 -2.54 2.58 -14.40
N PRO A 43 -2.70 1.27 -14.69
CA PRO A 43 -3.20 0.82 -15.99
C PRO A 43 -4.59 1.41 -16.27
N GLY A 44 -4.96 1.58 -17.55
CA GLY A 44 -6.17 2.32 -17.95
C GLY A 44 -7.48 1.88 -17.29
N TRP A 45 -7.64 0.57 -17.05
CA TRP A 45 -8.82 0.04 -16.32
C TRP A 45 -8.86 0.49 -14.86
N LEU A 46 -7.70 0.67 -14.21
CA LEU A 46 -7.61 1.14 -12.84
C LEU A 46 -7.94 2.63 -12.75
N ARG A 47 -7.53 3.42 -13.76
CA ARG A 47 -7.98 4.81 -13.92
C ARG A 47 -9.51 4.89 -14.06
N ALA A 48 -10.12 3.99 -14.84
CA ALA A 48 -11.57 3.91 -15.00
C ALA A 48 -12.29 3.58 -13.67
N LEU A 49 -11.72 2.67 -12.85
CA LEU A 49 -12.26 2.37 -11.52
C LEU A 49 -12.15 3.57 -10.56
N PHE A 50 -11.02 4.28 -10.55
CA PHE A 50 -10.90 5.50 -9.75
C PHE A 50 -11.88 6.58 -10.21
N ALA A 51 -12.11 6.72 -11.52
CA ALA A 51 -13.13 7.61 -12.06
C ALA A 51 -14.54 7.20 -11.61
N LEU A 52 -14.89 5.91 -11.68
CA LEU A 52 -16.17 5.38 -11.19
C LEU A 52 -16.35 5.64 -9.69
N ARG A 53 -15.31 5.40 -8.87
CA ARG A 53 -15.30 5.77 -7.45
C ARG A 53 -15.60 7.25 -7.26
N GLY A 54 -14.94 8.12 -8.03
CA GLY A 54 -15.16 9.57 -7.97
C GLY A 54 -16.62 9.95 -8.26
N VAL A 55 -17.22 9.32 -9.26
CA VAL A 55 -18.64 9.52 -9.60
C VAL A 55 -19.56 9.05 -8.46
N LEU A 56 -19.33 7.85 -7.91
CA LEU A 56 -20.12 7.32 -6.79
C LEU A 56 -19.97 8.19 -5.52
N ALA A 57 -18.76 8.64 -5.20
CA ALA A 57 -18.51 9.54 -4.07
C ALA A 57 -19.26 10.87 -4.23
N LYS A 58 -19.33 11.41 -5.46
CA LYS A 58 -20.09 12.62 -5.79
C LYS A 58 -21.60 12.41 -5.61
N ILE A 59 -22.13 11.27 -6.05
CA ILE A 59 -23.56 10.92 -5.88
C ILE A 59 -23.92 10.78 -4.41
N LEU A 60 -23.04 10.17 -3.60
CA LEU A 60 -23.27 9.93 -2.18
C LEU A 60 -22.98 11.16 -1.28
N GLY A 61 -22.64 12.32 -1.85
CA GLY A 61 -22.31 13.52 -1.08
C GLY A 61 -21.01 13.40 -0.27
N LEU A 62 -20.25 12.33 -0.46
CA LEU A 62 -18.95 12.08 0.16
C LEU A 62 -17.89 12.89 -0.59
N ARG A 63 -17.95 14.22 -0.45
CA ARG A 63 -16.86 15.10 -0.92
C ARG A 63 -15.59 14.73 -0.16
N HIS A 64 -14.77 13.90 -0.78
CA HIS A 64 -13.35 13.88 -0.48
C HIS A 64 -12.72 14.92 -1.40
N GLU A 65 -12.02 15.88 -0.83
CA GLU A 65 -11.07 16.74 -1.55
C GLU A 65 -9.87 15.88 -1.96
N THR A 66 -10.08 14.86 -2.78
CA THR A 66 -8.99 14.18 -3.45
C THR A 66 -8.73 14.98 -4.71
N THR A 67 -8.00 16.10 -4.53
CA THR A 67 -7.16 16.59 -5.60
C THR A 67 -6.23 15.41 -5.89
N ALA A 68 -6.56 14.63 -6.91
CA ALA A 68 -5.60 13.78 -7.58
C ALA A 68 -4.61 14.73 -8.26
N THR A 69 -3.84 15.45 -7.44
CA THR A 69 -2.61 16.09 -7.87
C THR A 69 -1.82 14.93 -8.43
N GLU A 70 -1.43 15.03 -9.70
CA GLU A 70 -0.52 14.08 -10.33
C GLU A 70 0.53 13.72 -9.31
N ALA A 71 0.47 12.50 -8.76
CA ALA A 71 1.31 12.11 -7.65
C ALA A 71 2.74 12.21 -8.16
N GLN A 72 3.42 13.30 -7.82
CA GLN A 72 4.79 13.52 -8.24
C GLN A 72 5.58 12.40 -7.60
N THR A 73 6.10 11.50 -8.42
CA THR A 73 6.91 10.39 -7.94
C THR A 73 8.07 11.00 -7.15
N PRO A 74 8.17 10.75 -5.84
CA PRO A 74 9.20 11.38 -5.05
C PRO A 74 10.57 10.91 -5.55
N ARG A 75 11.52 11.84 -5.62
CA ARG A 75 12.89 11.53 -6.04
C ARG A 75 13.57 10.55 -5.07
N ALA A 76 13.21 10.61 -3.79
CA ALA A 76 13.64 9.69 -2.76
C ALA A 76 12.44 9.28 -1.89
N MET A 77 12.36 7.99 -1.55
CA MET A 77 11.33 7.50 -0.64
C MET A 77 11.59 8.05 0.77
N PRO A 78 10.55 8.53 1.48
CA PRO A 78 10.69 8.97 2.86
C PRO A 78 11.08 7.81 3.77
N THR A 79 12.04 8.10 4.65
CA THR A 79 12.70 7.13 5.53
C THR A 79 12.46 7.43 7.01
N GLU A 80 11.93 8.60 7.34
CA GLU A 80 11.72 9.04 8.72
C GLU A 80 10.29 8.77 9.18
N VAL A 81 10.13 8.23 10.38
CA VAL A 81 8.81 8.02 10.98
C VAL A 81 8.10 9.37 11.17
N GLY A 82 6.84 9.44 10.77
CA GLY A 82 6.05 10.68 10.77
C GLY A 82 6.18 11.51 9.49
N GLN A 83 7.11 11.19 8.60
CA GLN A 83 7.23 11.88 7.31
C GLN A 83 6.02 11.56 6.42
N GLY A 84 5.45 12.60 5.82
CA GLY A 84 4.32 12.50 4.88
C GLY A 84 4.75 12.10 3.47
N LEU A 85 3.89 11.34 2.79
CA LEU A 85 4.05 10.88 1.42
C LEU A 85 2.67 10.87 0.74
N ASP A 86 2.30 11.99 0.11
CA ASP A 86 0.93 12.19 -0.38
C ASP A 86 -0.09 11.93 0.75
N MET A 87 -0.99 10.95 0.63
CA MET A 87 -1.92 10.57 1.71
C MET A 87 -1.31 9.68 2.82
N TRP A 88 -0.09 9.17 2.62
CA TRP A 88 0.55 8.24 3.55
C TRP A 88 1.40 8.95 4.59
N THR A 89 1.52 8.37 5.78
CA THR A 89 2.48 8.78 6.81
C THR A 89 3.36 7.59 7.17
N VAL A 90 4.69 7.75 7.09
CA VAL A 90 5.64 6.68 7.44
C VAL A 90 5.47 6.28 8.90
N ARG A 91 5.34 4.97 9.14
CA ARG A 91 5.18 4.35 10.46
C ARG A 91 6.42 3.58 10.90
N ALA A 92 7.15 3.00 9.95
CA ALA A 92 8.40 2.32 10.22
C ALA A 92 9.27 2.27 8.96
N PHE A 93 10.58 2.28 9.17
CA PHE A 93 11.55 2.13 8.12
C PHE A 93 12.81 1.44 8.64
N GLU A 94 13.24 0.40 7.94
CA GLU A 94 14.53 -0.26 8.09
C GLU A 94 15.12 -0.40 6.67
N PRO A 95 16.30 0.20 6.39
CA PRO A 95 16.90 0.18 5.07
C PRO A 95 17.04 -1.24 4.51
N GLY A 96 16.51 -1.47 3.31
CA GLY A 96 16.57 -2.75 2.61
C GLY A 96 15.68 -3.85 3.19
N ARG A 97 14.98 -3.62 4.31
CA ARG A 97 14.27 -4.66 5.06
C ARG A 97 12.81 -4.36 5.34
N LEU A 98 12.49 -3.22 5.93
CA LEU A 98 11.11 -2.83 6.25
C LEU A 98 10.80 -1.41 5.75
N TRP A 99 9.65 -1.24 5.12
CA TRP A 99 9.05 0.07 4.93
C TRP A 99 7.57 -0.06 5.24
N ALA A 100 7.03 0.80 6.09
CA ALA A 100 5.61 0.83 6.38
C ALA A 100 5.10 2.25 6.47
N ALA A 101 3.96 2.51 5.85
CA ALA A 101 3.24 3.76 5.99
C ALA A 101 1.75 3.51 6.14
N GLY A 102 1.07 4.44 6.81
CA GLY A 102 -0.35 4.32 7.06
C GLY A 102 -1.14 5.55 6.66
N ILE A 103 -2.43 5.33 6.47
CA ILE A 103 -3.46 6.34 6.24
C ILE A 103 -4.47 6.18 7.37
N ALA A 104 -4.91 7.29 7.94
CA ALA A 104 -6.01 7.32 8.89
C ALA A 104 -7.19 8.05 8.26
N ASP A 105 -8.34 7.39 8.19
CA ASP A 105 -9.61 7.97 7.78
C ASP A 105 -10.65 7.74 8.89
N LYS A 106 -11.78 8.44 8.84
CA LYS A 106 -12.91 8.26 9.75
C LYS A 106 -13.37 6.80 9.83
N HIS A 107 -13.31 6.06 8.72
CA HIS A 107 -13.87 4.70 8.67
C HIS A 107 -12.86 3.62 9.04
N LEU A 108 -11.60 3.77 8.61
CA LEU A 108 -10.55 2.77 8.78
C LEU A 108 -9.19 3.44 8.93
N ASN A 109 -8.31 2.78 9.68
CA ASN A 109 -6.88 2.98 9.60
C ASN A 109 -6.29 1.87 8.74
N VAL A 110 -5.49 2.24 7.74
CA VAL A 110 -4.84 1.28 6.83
C VAL A 110 -3.35 1.46 6.92
N VAL A 111 -2.61 0.38 7.12
CA VAL A 111 -1.15 0.35 7.05
C VAL A 111 -0.73 -0.56 5.90
N LEU A 112 0.08 -0.02 4.99
CA LEU A 112 0.78 -0.79 3.98
C LEU A 112 2.22 -1.01 4.45
N SER A 113 2.65 -2.26 4.53
CA SER A 113 4.01 -2.64 4.91
C SER A 113 4.65 -3.46 3.81
N VAL A 114 5.94 -3.24 3.55
CA VAL A 114 6.77 -4.00 2.63
C VAL A 114 7.98 -4.52 3.39
N LEU A 115 7.98 -5.83 3.62
CA LEU A 115 9.15 -6.56 4.07
C LEU A 115 9.93 -7.04 2.86
N SER A 116 11.23 -6.80 2.85
CA SER A 116 12.13 -7.20 1.77
C SER A 116 13.25 -8.07 2.32
N GLN A 117 13.59 -9.12 1.60
CA GLN A 117 14.73 -9.97 1.92
C GLN A 117 15.45 -10.41 0.63
N PRO A 118 16.79 -10.54 0.64
CA PRO A 118 17.51 -11.14 -0.48
C PRO A 118 17.01 -12.56 -0.74
N ALA A 119 16.80 -12.91 -2.00
CA ALA A 119 16.34 -14.22 -2.45
C ALA A 119 17.40 -14.98 -3.27
N GLY A 120 18.66 -14.52 -3.23
CA GLY A 120 19.76 -15.03 -4.06
C GLY A 120 19.74 -14.51 -5.50
N ASP A 121 20.86 -14.68 -6.21
CA ASP A 121 21.01 -14.37 -7.64
C ASP A 121 20.64 -12.93 -8.05
N GLY A 122 20.87 -11.97 -7.17
CA GLY A 122 20.51 -10.56 -7.39
C GLY A 122 19.00 -10.28 -7.33
N LEU A 123 18.21 -11.22 -6.83
CA LEU A 123 16.77 -11.07 -6.64
C LEU A 123 16.42 -10.77 -5.19
N PHE A 124 15.27 -10.14 -5.02
CA PHE A 124 14.63 -9.87 -3.74
C PHE A 124 13.26 -10.54 -3.68
N GLU A 125 12.88 -10.98 -2.48
CA GLU A 125 11.52 -11.35 -2.14
C GLU A 125 10.91 -10.22 -1.32
N HIS A 126 9.76 -9.71 -1.76
CA HIS A 126 8.99 -8.69 -1.10
C HIS A 126 7.66 -9.25 -0.62
N ARG A 127 7.38 -9.11 0.67
CA ARG A 127 6.08 -9.42 1.26
C ARG A 127 5.38 -8.10 1.56
N VAL A 128 4.28 -7.87 0.85
CA VAL A 128 3.42 -6.70 1.01
C VAL A 128 2.28 -7.08 1.92
N LEU A 129 2.16 -6.37 3.04
CA LEU A 129 1.07 -6.52 3.98
C LEU A 129 0.15 -5.32 3.91
N THR A 130 -1.15 -5.58 3.85
CA THR A 130 -2.18 -4.58 4.12
C THR A 130 -2.85 -4.92 5.44
N ILE A 131 -2.71 -4.02 6.40
CA ILE A 131 -3.26 -4.14 7.74
C ILE A 131 -4.38 -3.10 7.85
N VAL A 132 -5.54 -3.51 8.35
CA VAL A 132 -6.70 -2.62 8.48
C VAL A 132 -7.29 -2.75 9.87
N HIS A 133 -7.55 -1.60 10.47
CA HIS A 133 -8.31 -1.46 11.71
C HIS A 133 -9.57 -0.64 11.42
N TYR A 134 -10.73 -1.13 11.85
CA TYR A 134 -11.99 -0.43 11.72
C TYR A 134 -12.17 0.56 12.88
N ASN A 135 -12.52 1.80 12.54
CA ASN A 135 -12.78 2.83 13.55
C ASN A 135 -14.25 2.83 14.02
N HIS A 136 -15.16 2.30 13.19
CA HIS A 136 -16.61 2.27 13.45
C HIS A 136 -17.28 1.00 12.93
N TRP A 137 -18.52 0.75 13.35
CA TRP A 137 -19.35 -0.38 12.89
C TRP A 137 -19.61 -0.37 11.37
N THR A 138 -19.49 0.78 10.70
CA THR A 138 -19.57 0.90 9.24
C THR A 138 -18.26 0.49 8.53
N GLY A 139 -17.16 0.33 9.28
CA GLY A 139 -15.85 -0.06 8.77
C GLY A 139 -15.88 -1.38 7.98
N PRO A 140 -16.44 -2.48 8.51
CA PRO A 140 -16.59 -3.74 7.77
C PRO A 140 -17.38 -3.60 6.45
N LEU A 141 -18.44 -2.80 6.44
CA LEU A 141 -19.25 -2.57 5.23
C LEU A 141 -18.45 -1.84 4.16
N TYR A 142 -17.79 -0.75 4.55
CA TYR A 142 -16.94 0.02 3.65
C TYR A 142 -15.77 -0.81 3.13
N PHE A 143 -15.08 -1.54 4.03
CA PHE A 143 -13.93 -2.33 3.65
C PHE A 143 -14.31 -3.45 2.68
N ASN A 144 -15.40 -4.19 2.93
CA ASN A 144 -15.84 -5.25 2.02
C ASN A 144 -16.19 -4.73 0.61
N LEU A 145 -16.69 -3.49 0.49
CA LEU A 145 -16.93 -2.86 -0.81
C LEU A 145 -15.63 -2.59 -1.58
N ILE A 146 -14.57 -2.13 -0.90
CA ILE A 146 -13.29 -1.78 -1.55
C ILE A 146 -12.31 -2.96 -1.64
N ARG A 147 -12.46 -3.98 -0.79
CA ARG A 147 -11.58 -5.14 -0.65
C ARG A 147 -11.26 -5.87 -1.97
N PRO A 148 -12.22 -6.22 -2.85
CA PRO A 148 -11.87 -6.90 -4.09
C PRO A 148 -10.97 -6.04 -4.99
N PHE A 149 -11.21 -4.73 -5.02
CA PHE A 149 -10.38 -3.79 -5.77
C PHE A 149 -9.01 -3.63 -5.14
N HIS A 150 -8.93 -3.56 -3.81
CA HIS A 150 -7.67 -3.48 -3.08
C HIS A 150 -6.75 -4.66 -3.41
N HIS A 151 -7.25 -5.90 -3.32
CA HIS A 151 -6.44 -7.08 -3.66
C HIS A 151 -5.94 -7.05 -5.11
N LEU A 152 -6.80 -6.63 -6.04
CA LEU A 152 -6.44 -6.52 -7.45
C LEU A 152 -5.36 -5.45 -7.68
N VAL A 153 -5.50 -4.28 -7.06
CA VAL A 153 -4.54 -3.17 -7.16
C VAL A 153 -3.19 -3.56 -6.58
N VAL A 154 -3.14 -4.05 -5.33
CA VAL A 154 -1.88 -4.45 -4.68
C VAL A 154 -1.19 -5.55 -5.48
N TRP A 155 -1.93 -6.55 -5.97
CA TRP A 155 -1.34 -7.61 -6.76
C TRP A 155 -0.76 -7.12 -8.09
N ARG A 156 -1.48 -6.26 -8.82
CA ARG A 156 -1.02 -5.73 -10.12
C ARG A 156 0.17 -4.79 -9.94
N CYS A 157 0.09 -3.85 -9.01
CA CYS A 157 1.16 -2.91 -8.72
C CYS A 157 2.40 -3.64 -8.20
N GLY A 158 2.23 -4.60 -7.28
CA GLY A 158 3.33 -5.41 -6.77
C GLY A 158 4.01 -6.25 -7.85
N ARG A 159 3.25 -6.87 -8.76
CA ARG A 159 3.83 -7.60 -9.90
C ARG A 159 4.66 -6.70 -10.83
N ARG A 160 4.16 -5.50 -11.14
CA ARG A 160 4.88 -4.54 -11.98
C ARG A 160 6.12 -4.00 -11.27
N ALA A 161 6.00 -3.68 -9.98
CA ALA A 161 7.10 -3.22 -9.15
C ALA A 161 8.22 -4.28 -9.06
N ALA A 162 7.85 -5.55 -8.86
CA ALA A 162 8.81 -6.66 -8.84
C ALA A 162 9.53 -6.84 -10.18
N ALA A 163 8.85 -6.64 -11.32
CA ALA A 163 9.49 -6.72 -12.64
C ALA A 163 10.52 -5.61 -12.91
N GLY A 164 10.55 -4.55 -12.08
CA GLY A 164 11.41 -3.38 -12.25
C GLY A 164 10.73 -2.26 -13.06
N LEU A 165 11.11 -1.01 -12.78
CA LEU A 165 10.50 0.20 -13.37
C LEU A 165 10.80 0.43 -14.86
N GLY A 166 11.36 -0.56 -15.56
CA GLY A 166 11.74 -0.52 -16.98
C GLY A 166 10.97 -1.48 -17.90
N ALA A 167 9.88 -2.10 -17.42
CA ALA A 167 9.01 -2.99 -18.19
C ALA A 167 7.66 -2.35 -18.57
#